data_AF-A0A1W1XDP4-F1
#
_entry.id   AF-A0A1W1XDP4-F1
#
_cell.length_a   1.000
_cell.length_b   1.000
_cell.length_c   1.000
_cell.angle_alpha   90.00
_cell.angle_beta   90.00
_cell.angle_gamma   90.00
#
_symmetry.space_group_name_H-M   'P 1'
#
loop_
_entity.id
_entity.type
_entity.pdbx_description
1 polymer ?
#
loop_
_entity_poly.entity_id
_entity_poly.type
_entity_poly.pdbx_seq_one_letter_code
_entity_poly.pdbx_strand_id
1 'polypeptide(L)'
;MSQCEACGVKVAGDEIYEHAGQTLCEDCYLDRMATPKVCDPWAVYSAKKTGEGQAGLTELQQKILDLLKERGPVPLEEIKAELGIDEGEFRSNFATLRHLELAKATKVGDKVCYTVFS
;
A
#
# COMPACT_ATOMS: atom_id res chain seq x y z
N MET A 1 25.35 31.19 -4.11
CA MET A 1 24.23 30.62 -3.33
C MET A 1 22.98 30.91 -4.10
N SER A 2 22.32 29.86 -4.56
CA SER A 2 21.13 29.93 -5.41
C SER A 2 19.93 29.48 -4.59
N GLN A 3 18.76 30.03 -4.87
CA GLN A 3 17.56 29.76 -4.11
C GLN A 3 16.62 28.85 -4.90
N CYS A 4 16.14 27.78 -4.27
CA CYS A 4 15.14 26.89 -4.86
C CYS A 4 13.81 27.64 -5.01
N GLU A 5 13.22 27.62 -6.21
CA GLU A 5 11.94 28.28 -6.49
C GLU A 5 10.73 27.54 -5.90
N ALA A 6 10.89 26.27 -5.50
CA ALA A 6 9.82 25.46 -4.90
C ALA A 6 9.72 25.64 -3.38
N CYS A 7 10.84 25.51 -2.66
CA CYS A 7 10.86 25.54 -1.19
C CYS A 7 11.60 26.75 -0.60
N GLY A 8 12.26 27.55 -1.43
CA GLY A 8 12.94 28.77 -0.99
C GLY A 8 14.27 28.54 -0.27
N VAL A 9 14.77 27.30 -0.18
CA VAL A 9 16.06 27.02 0.47
C VAL A 9 17.22 27.60 -0.34
N LYS A 10 18.25 28.09 0.35
CA LYS A 10 19.50 28.54 -0.28
C LYS A 10 20.48 27.38 -0.31
N VAL A 11 20.84 26.91 -1.50
CA VAL A 11 21.85 25.87 -1.71
C VAL A 11 23.07 26.43 -2.42
N ALA A 12 24.16 25.68 -2.38
CA ALA A 12 25.34 26.00 -3.15
C ALA A 12 25.02 25.93 -4.66
N GLY A 13 25.74 26.70 -5.48
CA GLY A 13 25.35 26.88 -6.89
C GLY A 13 25.48 25.60 -7.73
N ASP A 14 26.23 24.63 -7.24
CA ASP A 14 26.48 23.29 -7.76
C ASP A 14 25.39 22.27 -7.38
N GLU A 15 24.50 22.60 -6.46
CA GLU A 15 23.40 21.74 -5.98
C GLU A 15 22.02 22.20 -6.50
N ILE A 16 22.03 22.87 -7.67
CA ILE A 16 20.83 23.38 -8.34
C ILE A 16 20.58 22.60 -9.64
N TYR A 17 19.33 22.23 -9.82
CA TYR A 17 18.83 21.46 -10.94
C TYR A 17 17.76 22.26 -11.69
N GLU A 18 17.88 22.34 -13.02
CA GLU A 18 16.86 22.97 -13.86
C GLU A 18 15.84 21.93 -14.36
N HIS A 19 14.56 22.16 -14.08
CA HIS A 19 13.46 21.34 -14.57
C HIS A 19 12.30 22.22 -15.04
N ALA A 20 11.85 22.01 -16.29
CA ALA A 20 10.74 22.75 -16.89
C ALA A 20 10.89 24.30 -16.81
N GLY A 21 12.12 24.80 -16.85
CA GLY A 21 12.43 26.24 -16.74
C GLY A 21 12.44 26.78 -15.30
N GLN A 22 12.36 25.91 -14.30
CA GLN A 22 12.46 26.27 -12.89
C GLN A 22 13.77 25.79 -12.27
N THR A 23 14.27 26.58 -11.32
CA THR A 23 15.51 26.33 -10.58
C THR A 23 15.20 25.64 -9.24
N LEU A 24 15.59 24.38 -9.08
CA LEU A 24 15.21 23.53 -7.94
C LEU A 24 16.43 22.98 -7.21
N CYS A 25 16.29 22.72 -5.91
CA CYS A 25 17.25 21.87 -5.19
C CYS A 25 17.04 20.40 -5.56
N GLU A 26 18.04 19.57 -5.27
CA GLU A 26 18.04 18.12 -5.55
C GLU A 26 16.73 17.44 -5.11
N ASP A 27 16.34 17.63 -3.85
CA ASP A 27 15.13 17.01 -3.29
C ASP A 27 13.86 17.38 -4.07
N CYS A 28 13.68 18.68 -4.38
CA CYS A 28 12.51 19.16 -5.12
C CYS A 28 12.54 18.72 -6.59
N TYR A 29 13.71 18.53 -7.17
CA TYR A 29 13.87 17.99 -8.52
C TYR A 29 13.48 16.52 -8.55
N LEU A 30 13.97 15.71 -7.60
CA LEU A 30 13.64 14.29 -7.49
C LEU A 30 12.15 14.06 -7.25
N ASP A 31 11.52 14.85 -6.37
CA ASP A 31 10.07 14.78 -6.12
C ASP A 31 9.22 15.08 -7.36
N ARG A 32 9.69 15.98 -8.24
CA ARG A 32 8.98 16.32 -9.49
C ARG A 32 9.25 15.34 -10.62
N MET A 33 10.44 14.74 -10.64
CA MET A 33 10.80 13.67 -11.58
C MET A 33 10.19 12.33 -11.17
N ALA A 34 9.85 12.15 -9.90
CA ALA A 34 9.09 11.01 -9.42
C ALA A 34 7.66 11.12 -9.97
N THR A 35 7.36 10.37 -11.03
CA THR A 35 5.97 10.12 -11.44
C THR A 35 5.20 9.57 -10.24
N PRO A 36 4.15 10.25 -9.72
CA PRO A 36 3.32 9.65 -8.69
C PRO A 36 2.53 8.52 -9.36
N LYS A 37 3.05 7.30 -9.28
CA LYS A 37 2.21 6.12 -9.43
C LYS A 37 1.31 6.11 -8.20
N VAL A 38 0.07 6.49 -8.43
CA VAL A 38 -1.02 6.37 -7.47
C VAL A 38 -1.08 4.90 -7.03
N CYS A 39 -0.54 4.60 -5.86
CA CYS A 39 -0.79 3.36 -5.14
C CYS A 39 -1.04 3.69 -3.67
N ASP A 40 -2.33 3.83 -3.42
CA ASP A 40 -3.07 3.69 -2.17
C ASP A 40 -2.85 4.65 -0.98
N PRO A 41 -3.86 5.50 -0.65
CA PRO A 41 -3.90 6.34 0.56
C PRO A 41 -3.70 5.62 1.90
N TRP A 42 -3.68 4.29 1.92
CA TRP A 42 -3.49 3.48 3.14
C TRP A 42 -2.03 3.27 3.56
N ALA A 43 -1.04 3.56 2.71
CA ALA A 43 0.38 3.49 3.10
C ALA A 43 0.75 4.52 4.19
N VAL A 44 -0.01 5.61 4.30
CA VAL A 44 0.20 6.65 5.32
C VAL A 44 -0.48 6.28 6.66
N TYR A 45 -1.40 5.32 6.67
CA TYR A 45 -2.09 4.91 7.91
C TYR A 45 -1.16 4.14 8.86
N SER A 46 -0.15 3.44 8.33
CA SER A 46 0.80 2.66 9.14
C SER A 46 1.74 3.51 9.99
N ALA A 47 1.91 4.80 9.70
CA ALA A 47 2.80 5.68 10.45
C ALA A 47 2.14 6.33 11.70
N LYS A 48 0.86 6.04 12.01
CA LYS A 48 0.12 6.74 13.08
C LYS A 48 -0.59 5.89 14.13
N LYS A 49 -0.25 4.61 14.32
CA LYS A 49 -0.85 3.82 15.41
C LYS A 49 0.17 3.05 16.24
N THR A 50 0.87 3.81 17.08
CA THR A 50 1.34 3.32 18.38
C THR A 50 0.11 3.04 19.26
N GLY A 51 -0.05 1.81 19.75
CA GLY A 51 -1.01 1.48 20.82
C GLY A 51 -2.03 0.40 20.45
N GLU A 52 -1.77 -0.80 20.96
CA GLU A 52 -2.73 -1.88 21.26
C GLU A 52 -3.44 -2.54 20.07
N GLY A 53 -2.77 -3.57 19.53
CA GLY A 53 -3.44 -4.73 18.92
C GLY A 53 -3.43 -4.84 17.40
N GLN A 54 -2.25 -4.88 16.75
CA GLN A 54 -2.00 -5.62 15.49
C GLN A 54 -0.54 -5.53 15.01
N ALA A 55 0.43 -5.53 15.93
CA ALA A 55 1.84 -5.69 15.56
C ALA A 55 2.09 -7.19 15.25
N GLY A 56 1.94 -7.62 14.00
CA GLY A 56 2.26 -9.01 13.64
C GLY A 56 1.83 -9.52 12.26
N LEU A 57 1.08 -8.76 11.47
CA LEU A 57 0.71 -9.18 10.12
C LEU A 57 1.82 -8.86 9.12
N THR A 58 2.05 -9.77 8.18
CA THR A 58 2.93 -9.51 7.02
C THR A 58 2.26 -8.54 6.06
N GLU A 59 3.04 -7.89 5.19
CA GLU A 59 2.49 -7.00 4.16
C GLU A 59 1.44 -7.69 3.28
N LEU A 60 1.67 -8.96 2.95
CA LEU A 60 0.72 -9.72 2.13
C LEU A 60 -0.57 -10.08 2.90
N GLN A 61 -0.47 -10.43 4.18
CA GLN A 61 -1.63 -10.67 5.03
C GLN A 61 -2.49 -9.41 5.16
N GLN A 62 -1.83 -8.25 5.29
CA GLN A 62 -2.50 -6.96 5.33
C GLN A 62 -3.23 -6.66 4.01
N LYS A 63 -2.55 -6.84 2.87
CA LYS A 63 -3.15 -6.68 1.52
C LYS A 63 -4.36 -7.59 1.31
N ILE A 64 -4.29 -8.85 1.74
CA ILE A 64 -5.42 -9.78 1.67
C ILE A 64 -6.58 -9.24 2.52
N LEU A 65 -6.33 -8.82 3.76
CA LEU A 65 -7.39 -8.28 4.61
C LEU A 65 -8.04 -7.03 4.03
N ASP A 66 -7.25 -6.09 3.53
CA ASP A 66 -7.77 -4.82 3.05
C ASP A 66 -8.61 -5.02 1.79
N LEU A 67 -8.17 -5.87 0.87
CA LEU A 67 -8.97 -6.31 -0.28
C LEU A 67 -10.35 -6.87 0.15
N LEU A 68 -10.36 -7.73 1.17
CA LEU A 68 -11.60 -8.34 1.67
C LEU A 68 -12.51 -7.35 2.40
N LYS A 69 -11.96 -6.32 3.07
CA LYS A 69 -12.75 -5.25 3.70
C LYS A 69 -13.40 -4.35 2.66
N GLU A 70 -12.67 -4.00 1.61
CA GLU A 70 -13.13 -3.08 0.58
C GLU A 70 -14.17 -3.72 -0.35
N ARG A 71 -13.91 -4.97 -0.77
CA ARG A 71 -14.74 -5.66 -1.76
C ARG A 71 -15.80 -6.57 -1.15
N GLY A 72 -15.64 -6.97 0.11
CA GLY A 72 -16.51 -7.95 0.77
C GLY A 72 -16.19 -9.40 0.35
N PRO A 73 -17.20 -10.26 0.12
CA PRO A 73 -16.98 -11.64 -0.30
C PRO A 73 -16.36 -11.75 -1.71
N VAL A 74 -15.09 -12.15 -1.80
CA VAL A 74 -14.34 -12.29 -3.07
C VAL A 74 -13.93 -13.76 -3.33
N PRO A 75 -14.07 -14.30 -4.55
CA PRO A 75 -13.58 -15.65 -4.87
C PRO A 75 -12.06 -15.71 -5.01
N LEU A 76 -11.48 -16.90 -4.80
CA LEU A 76 -10.03 -17.11 -4.80
C LEU A 76 -9.33 -16.60 -6.06
N GLU A 77 -9.90 -16.85 -7.23
CA GLU A 77 -9.29 -16.46 -8.51
C GLU A 77 -9.14 -14.95 -8.67
N GLU A 78 -10.09 -14.18 -8.15
CA GLU A 78 -10.01 -12.71 -8.17
C GLU A 78 -8.96 -12.19 -7.18
N ILE A 79 -8.82 -12.82 -6.02
CA ILE A 79 -7.80 -12.46 -5.04
C ILE A 79 -6.40 -12.71 -5.62
N LYS A 80 -6.20 -13.86 -6.26
CA LYS A 80 -4.94 -14.21 -6.92
C LYS A 80 -4.60 -13.23 -8.05
N ALA A 81 -5.59 -12.89 -8.89
CA ALA A 81 -5.40 -11.96 -9.99
C ALA A 81 -5.05 -10.55 -9.51
N GLU A 82 -5.72 -10.06 -8.46
CA GLU A 82 -5.51 -8.72 -7.92
C GLU A 82 -4.16 -8.59 -7.20
N LEU A 83 -3.79 -9.59 -6.40
CA LEU A 83 -2.57 -9.54 -5.59
C LEU A 83 -1.34 -10.10 -6.33
N GLY A 84 -1.54 -10.74 -7.48
CA GLY A 84 -0.47 -11.38 -8.25
C GLY A 84 0.18 -12.57 -7.55
N ILE A 85 -0.57 -13.26 -6.69
CA ILE A 85 -0.10 -14.39 -5.86
C ILE A 85 -0.67 -15.72 -6.33
N ASP A 86 0.02 -16.80 -6.00
CA ASP A 86 -0.50 -18.15 -6.23
C ASP A 86 -1.44 -18.62 -5.10
N GLU A 87 -2.11 -19.75 -5.34
CA GLU A 87 -3.05 -20.32 -4.38
C GLU A 87 -2.38 -20.81 -3.08
N GLY A 88 -1.16 -21.36 -3.15
CA GLY A 88 -0.43 -21.81 -1.97
C GLY A 88 0.00 -20.65 -1.09
N GLU A 89 0.45 -19.55 -1.71
CA GLU A 89 0.80 -18.32 -1.02
C GLU A 89 -0.43 -17.68 -0.36
N PHE A 90 -1.56 -17.61 -1.07
CA PHE A 90 -2.82 -17.17 -0.48
C PHE A 90 -3.23 -18.05 0.69
N ARG A 91 -3.27 -19.38 0.53
CA ARG A 91 -3.73 -20.31 1.57
C ARG A 91 -2.88 -20.22 2.83
N SER A 92 -1.56 -20.10 2.68
CA SER A 92 -0.62 -20.00 3.80
C SER A 92 -0.87 -18.73 4.61
N ASN A 93 -1.00 -17.58 3.95
CA ASN A 93 -1.28 -16.31 4.61
C ASN A 93 -2.70 -16.24 5.17
N PHE A 94 -3.68 -16.76 4.43
CA PHE A 94 -5.07 -16.79 4.85
C PHE A 94 -5.31 -17.69 6.07
N ALA A 95 -4.54 -18.77 6.24
CA ALA A 95 -4.61 -19.62 7.43
C ALA A 95 -4.30 -18.83 8.71
N THR A 96 -3.27 -17.98 8.69
CA THR A 96 -2.94 -17.07 9.79
C THR A 96 -4.09 -16.09 10.05
N LEU A 97 -4.61 -15.44 9.00
CA LEU A 97 -5.73 -14.50 9.11
C LEU A 97 -6.99 -15.16 9.68
N ARG A 98 -7.26 -16.41 9.32
CA ARG A 98 -8.38 -17.20 9.82
C ARG A 98 -8.21 -17.59 11.28
N HIS A 99 -6.99 -17.92 11.69
CA HIS A 99 -6.65 -18.28 13.08
C HIS A 99 -6.77 -17.08 14.02
N LEU A 100 -6.39 -15.89 13.53
CA LEU A 100 -6.57 -14.62 14.24
C LEU A 100 -8.00 -14.09 14.19
N GLU A 101 -8.93 -14.85 13.58
CA GLU A 101 -10.34 -14.48 13.40
C GLU A 101 -10.53 -13.14 12.67
N LEU A 102 -9.62 -12.81 11.77
CA LEU A 102 -9.68 -11.58 10.95
C LEU A 102 -10.39 -11.82 9.61
N ALA A 103 -10.28 -13.03 9.06
CA ALA A 103 -10.94 -13.41 7.81
C ALA A 103 -11.53 -14.83 7.83
N LYS A 104 -12.60 -15.05 7.08
CA LYS A 104 -13.32 -16.32 6.95
C LYS A 104 -13.66 -16.63 5.49
N ALA A 105 -13.83 -17.92 5.21
CA ALA A 105 -14.48 -18.36 3.98
C ALA A 105 -16.01 -18.36 4.19
N THR A 106 -16.74 -17.99 3.16
CA THR A 106 -18.21 -18.00 3.12
C THR A 106 -18.69 -18.54 1.79
N LYS A 107 -19.86 -19.17 1.77
CA LYS A 107 -20.47 -19.66 0.53
C LYS A 107 -21.40 -18.57 -0.02
N VAL A 108 -21.13 -18.11 -1.24
CA VAL A 108 -21.99 -17.17 -1.97
C VAL A 108 -22.54 -17.91 -3.19
N GLY A 109 -23.81 -18.34 -3.10
CA GLY A 109 -24.41 -19.25 -4.07
C GLY A 109 -23.70 -20.61 -4.07
N ASP A 110 -23.15 -21.01 -5.22
CA ASP A 110 -22.39 -22.25 -5.39
C ASP A 110 -20.87 -22.07 -5.33
N LYS A 111 -20.39 -20.85 -5.05
CA LYS A 111 -18.96 -20.54 -5.00
C LYS A 111 -18.50 -20.29 -3.57
N VAL A 112 -17.26 -20.69 -3.30
CA VAL A 112 -16.55 -20.33 -2.06
C VAL A 112 -15.89 -18.97 -2.28
N CYS A 113 -16.27 -18.01 -1.44
CA CYS A 113 -15.67 -16.68 -1.37
C CYS A 113 -15.01 -16.48 0.00
N TYR A 114 -14.16 -15.48 0.09
CA TYR A 114 -13.44 -15.09 1.30
C TYR A 114 -13.88 -13.69 1.69
N THR A 115 -14.02 -13.43 2.98
CA THR A 115 -14.49 -12.14 3.53
C THR A 115 -13.90 -11.93 4.93
N VAL A 116 -13.96 -10.72 5.46
CA VAL A 116 -13.65 -10.49 6.89
C VAL A 116 -14.76 -10.98 7.81
N PHE A 117 -14.45 -11.19 9.09
CA PHE A 117 -15.50 -11.31 10.11
C PHE A 117 -16.19 -9.95 10.26
N SER A 118 -17.51 -9.94 10.16
CA SER A 118 -18.38 -8.76 10.36
C SER A 118 -18.84 -8.69 11.80
#